data_AF-U6E0L6-F1
#
_entry.id   AF-U6E0L6-F1
#
_cell.length_a   1.000
_cell.length_b   1.000
_cell.length_c   1.000
_cell.angle_alpha   90.00
_cell.angle_beta   90.00
_cell.angle_gamma   90.00
#
_symmetry.space_group_name_H-M   'P 1'
#
loop_
_entity.id
_entity.type
_entity.pdbx_description
1 polymer ?
#
loop_
_entity_poly.entity_id
_entity_poly.type
_entity_poly.pdbx_seq_one_letter_code
_entity_poly.pdbx_strand_id
1 'polypeptide(L)'
;MAYSQGGGKKKVCYYYDGDIGNYYYGQGHPMKPHRIRMTHNLLLNYGLYRKMEIYRPHKATAEEMTKYHSDEYIKFLRSIRPDNMSEYSKQMQRFNVGEDCPVFDGLFEFCQLSTGGSVAGAVKLNRQQTDMAGNWAGG
;
A
#
# COMPACT_ATOMS: atom_id res chain seq x y z
N MET A 1 24.29 15.26 26.93
CA MET A 1 23.11 14.38 26.67
C MET A 1 23.66 13.01 26.35
N ALA A 2 23.45 12.04 27.25
CA ALA A 2 24.00 10.70 27.10
C ALA A 2 23.24 9.94 26.01
N TYR A 3 23.94 9.52 24.97
CA TYR A 3 23.46 8.48 24.07
C TYR A 3 23.45 7.16 24.87
N SER A 4 22.27 6.72 25.33
CA SER A 4 22.14 5.40 25.93
C SER A 4 22.27 4.34 24.83
N GLN A 5 23.47 3.78 24.69
CA GLN A 5 23.64 2.50 24.01
C GLN A 5 23.16 1.38 24.93
N GLY A 6 22.11 0.68 24.49
CA GLY A 6 21.48 -0.44 25.19
C GLY A 6 20.08 -0.69 24.64
N GLY A 7 19.97 -0.97 23.33
CA GLY A 7 18.67 -1.06 22.66
C GLY A 7 17.87 -2.28 23.13
N GLY A 8 16.94 -2.09 24.07
CA GLY A 8 15.92 -3.07 24.41
C GLY A 8 15.07 -3.47 23.19
N LYS A 9 14.31 -4.57 23.31
CA LYS A 9 13.41 -5.02 22.23
C LYS A 9 12.44 -3.88 21.87
N LYS A 10 12.39 -3.54 20.59
CA LYS A 10 11.51 -2.52 20.03
C LYS A 10 10.12 -3.07 19.74
N LYS A 11 9.09 -2.27 19.97
CA LYS A 11 7.70 -2.56 19.61
C LYS A 11 7.52 -2.41 18.09
N VAL A 12 6.91 -3.42 17.47
CA VAL A 12 6.68 -3.50 16.02
C VAL A 12 5.20 -3.56 15.73
N CYS A 13 4.74 -2.69 14.84
CA CYS A 13 3.45 -2.80 14.17
C CYS A 13 3.66 -3.26 12.73
N TYR A 14 2.78 -4.11 12.22
CA TYR A 14 2.82 -4.64 10.87
C TYR A 14 1.44 -4.51 10.20
N TYR A 15 1.41 -3.96 8.99
CA TYR A 15 0.18 -3.69 8.25
C TYR A 15 0.00 -4.66 7.10
N TYR A 16 -1.18 -5.28 7.02
CA TYR A 16 -1.53 -6.22 5.98
C TYR A 16 -3.04 -6.28 5.77
N ASP A 17 -3.46 -6.29 4.50
CA ASP A 17 -4.83 -6.59 4.09
C ASP A 17 -4.84 -7.90 3.29
N GLY A 18 -5.78 -8.80 3.57
CA GLY A 18 -5.91 -10.08 2.88
C GLY A 18 -6.15 -9.94 1.38
N ASP A 19 -6.77 -8.85 0.96
CA ASP A 19 -7.13 -8.60 -0.44
C ASP A 19 -5.94 -8.18 -1.29
N ILE A 20 -4.85 -7.67 -0.68
CA ILE A 20 -3.71 -7.11 -1.42
C ILE A 20 -3.06 -8.10 -2.40
N GLY A 21 -3.10 -9.40 -2.06
CA GLY A 21 -2.52 -10.46 -2.87
C GLY A 21 -3.39 -10.90 -4.05
N ASN A 22 -4.61 -10.38 -4.17
CA ASN A 22 -5.58 -10.75 -5.22
C ASN A 22 -5.58 -9.77 -6.40
N TYR A 23 -5.05 -8.55 -6.23
CA TYR A 23 -4.92 -7.60 -7.34
C TYR A 23 -3.90 -8.10 -8.37
N TYR A 24 -4.25 -7.91 -9.65
CA TYR A 24 -3.53 -8.50 -10.77
C TYR A 24 -3.25 -7.45 -11.85
N TYR A 25 -1.97 -7.14 -12.06
CA TYR A 25 -1.52 -6.14 -13.03
C TYR A 25 -1.74 -6.54 -14.50
N GLY A 26 -2.08 -7.80 -14.77
CA GLY A 26 -2.25 -8.30 -16.13
C GLY A 26 -1.26 -9.39 -16.52
N GLN A 27 -1.56 -10.04 -17.64
CA GLN A 27 -0.74 -11.10 -18.21
C GLN A 27 0.64 -10.57 -18.60
N GLY A 28 1.70 -11.34 -18.32
CA GLY A 28 3.08 -10.96 -18.62
C GLY A 28 3.69 -9.88 -17.72
N HIS A 29 2.89 -9.08 -17.01
CA HIS A 29 3.40 -7.97 -16.20
C HIS A 29 4.25 -8.46 -14.99
N PRO A 30 5.45 -7.93 -14.73
CA PRO A 30 6.34 -8.48 -13.70
C PRO A 30 5.92 -8.16 -12.25
N MET A 31 5.22 -7.05 -12.02
CA MET A 31 4.70 -6.74 -10.68
C MET A 31 3.59 -7.71 -10.29
N LYS A 32 3.83 -8.53 -9.26
CA LYS A 32 2.88 -9.50 -8.72
C LYS A 32 2.54 -9.16 -7.26
N PRO A 33 1.41 -8.47 -6.96
CA PRO A 33 0.98 -8.19 -5.59
C PRO A 33 0.87 -9.43 -4.69
N HIS A 34 0.65 -10.60 -5.30
CA HIS A 34 0.69 -11.91 -4.63
C HIS A 34 1.94 -12.13 -3.77
N ARG A 35 3.10 -11.54 -4.12
CA ARG A 35 4.34 -11.63 -3.32
C ARG A 35 4.14 -11.17 -1.87
N ILE A 36 3.27 -10.19 -1.64
CA ILE A 36 2.95 -9.66 -0.30
C ILE A 36 2.20 -10.72 0.51
N ARG A 37 1.27 -11.44 -0.11
CA ARG A 37 0.55 -12.58 0.52
C ARG A 37 1.48 -13.73 0.85
N MET A 38 2.47 -14.00 0.00
CA MET A 38 3.51 -15.00 0.26
C MET A 38 4.36 -14.61 1.48
N THR A 39 4.84 -13.36 1.54
CA THR A 39 5.58 -12.82 2.69
C THR A 39 4.76 -12.93 3.98
N HIS A 40 3.47 -12.58 3.93
CA HIS A 40 2.57 -12.69 5.06
C HIS A 40 2.43 -14.13 5.56
N ASN A 41 2.21 -15.09 4.66
CA ASN A 41 2.09 -16.51 5.04
C ASN A 41 3.39 -17.06 5.64
N LEU A 42 4.54 -16.70 5.10
CA LEU A 42 5.83 -17.15 5.61
C LEU A 42 6.05 -16.63 7.04
N LEU A 43 5.80 -15.34 7.27
CA LEU A 43 5.80 -14.69 8.59
C LEU A 43 4.90 -15.43 9.60
N LEU A 44 3.67 -15.77 9.21
CA LEU A 44 2.74 -16.48 10.09
C LEU A 44 3.30 -17.85 10.49
N ASN A 45 3.81 -18.62 9.53
CA ASN A 45 4.35 -19.96 9.76
C ASN A 45 5.63 -19.95 10.60
N TYR A 46 6.47 -18.92 10.47
CA TYR A 46 7.60 -18.70 11.39
C TYR A 46 7.17 -18.25 12.79
N GLY A 47 5.89 -17.96 13.02
CA GLY A 47 5.38 -17.53 14.31
C GLY A 47 5.73 -16.09 14.68
N LEU A 48 6.15 -15.28 13.71
CA LEU A 48 6.56 -13.88 13.94
C LEU A 48 5.37 -12.99 14.32
N TYR A 49 4.15 -13.35 13.90
CA TYR A 49 2.93 -12.65 14.32
C TYR A 49 2.72 -12.59 15.83
N ARG A 50 3.30 -13.54 16.59
CA ARG A 50 3.24 -13.54 18.07
C ARG A 50 4.13 -12.48 18.71
N LYS A 51 4.99 -11.83 17.93
CA LYS A 51 6.03 -10.90 18.38
C LYS A 51 5.80 -9.46 17.91
N MET A 52 4.68 -9.18 17.26
CA MET A 52 4.34 -7.86 16.71
C MET A 52 2.83 -7.66 16.68
N GLU A 53 2.38 -6.41 16.64
CA GLU A 53 0.98 -6.07 16.48
C GLU A 53 0.62 -6.04 14.98
N ILE A 54 -0.36 -6.84 14.56
CA ILE A 54 -0.83 -6.89 13.17
C ILE A 54 -2.10 -6.06 13.04
N TYR A 55 -2.11 -5.15 12.07
CA TYR A 55 -3.23 -4.28 11.76
C TYR A 55 -3.67 -4.45 10.31
N ARG A 56 -4.98 -4.39 10.09
CA ARG A 56 -5.55 -4.18 8.75
C ARG A 56 -5.53 -2.68 8.44
N PRO A 57 -4.92 -2.22 7.35
CA PRO A 57 -4.90 -0.81 7.00
C PRO A 57 -6.30 -0.32 6.61
N HIS A 58 -6.58 0.97 6.83
CA HIS A 58 -7.75 1.60 6.22
C HIS A 58 -7.49 1.83 4.73
N LYS A 59 -8.55 1.93 3.93
CA LYS A 59 -8.45 2.43 2.56
C LYS A 59 -8.18 3.94 2.62
N ALA A 60 -6.99 4.38 2.20
CA ALA A 60 -6.64 5.80 2.17
C ALA A 60 -7.65 6.59 1.32
N THR A 61 -8.05 7.75 1.83
CA THR A 61 -9.02 8.63 1.17
C THR A 61 -8.35 9.44 0.05
N ALA A 62 -9.16 9.98 -0.86
CA ALA A 62 -8.66 10.91 -1.87
C ALA A 62 -8.01 12.15 -1.21
N GLU A 63 -8.59 12.65 -0.11
CA GLU A 63 -8.04 13.76 0.68
C GLU A 63 -6.64 13.46 1.23
N GLU A 64 -6.41 12.24 1.73
CA GLU A 64 -5.08 11.83 2.18
C GLU A 64 -4.08 11.77 1.01
N MET A 65 -4.50 11.24 -0.14
CA MET A 65 -3.64 11.12 -1.32
C MET A 65 -3.30 12.48 -1.96
N THR A 66 -4.23 13.43 -1.94
CA THR A 66 -4.02 14.77 -2.52
C THR A 66 -3.21 15.72 -1.63
N LYS A 67 -2.75 15.26 -0.45
CA LYS A 67 -1.69 15.95 0.31
C LYS A 67 -0.37 16.04 -0.46
N TYR A 68 -0.17 15.20 -1.47
CA TYR A 68 0.98 15.25 -2.37
C TYR A 68 0.56 15.26 -3.84
N HIS A 69 -0.34 14.37 -4.23
CA HIS A 69 -0.77 14.24 -5.63
C HIS A 69 -1.76 15.34 -6.02
N SER A 70 -1.87 15.66 -7.31
CA SER A 70 -2.90 16.58 -7.79
C SER A 70 -4.30 15.99 -7.68
N ASP A 71 -5.29 16.85 -7.42
CA ASP A 71 -6.70 16.45 -7.37
C ASP A 71 -7.16 15.80 -8.68
N GLU A 72 -6.70 16.33 -9.82
CA GLU A 72 -7.02 15.78 -11.15
C GLU A 72 -6.52 14.35 -11.32
N TYR A 73 -5.30 14.05 -10.85
CA TYR A 73 -4.72 12.72 -10.97
C TYR A 73 -5.43 11.70 -10.08
N ILE A 74 -5.71 12.05 -8.83
CA ILE A 74 -6.44 11.15 -7.91
C ILE A 74 -7.88 10.93 -8.40
N LYS A 75 -8.53 11.97 -8.94
CA LYS A 75 -9.85 11.84 -9.58
C LYS A 75 -9.81 10.91 -10.79
N PHE A 76 -8.77 11.00 -11.62
CA PHE A 76 -8.54 10.10 -12.74
C PHE A 76 -8.40 8.65 -12.26
N LEU A 77 -7.47 8.37 -11.33
CA LEU A 77 -7.25 7.02 -10.81
C LEU A 77 -8.50 6.40 -10.18
N ARG A 78 -9.32 7.22 -9.52
CA ARG A 78 -10.59 6.78 -8.93
C ARG A 78 -11.66 6.45 -9.99
N SER A 79 -11.56 7.03 -11.18
CA SER A 79 -12.58 6.91 -12.23
C SER A 79 -12.24 5.86 -13.30
N ILE A 80 -10.95 5.70 -13.61
CA ILE A 80 -10.47 4.81 -14.66
C ILE A 80 -10.71 3.34 -14.28
N ARG A 81 -11.18 2.57 -15.25
CA ARG A 81 -11.45 1.14 -15.15
C ARG A 81 -11.24 0.48 -16.52
N PRO A 82 -11.10 -0.85 -16.61
CA PRO A 82 -10.90 -1.52 -17.90
C PRO A 82 -12.04 -1.26 -18.90
N ASP A 83 -13.28 -1.11 -18.43
CA ASP A 83 -14.48 -0.89 -19.27
C ASP A 83 -14.55 0.50 -19.93
N ASN A 84 -13.85 1.52 -19.39
CA ASN A 84 -13.92 2.90 -19.87
C ASN A 84 -12.59 3.45 -20.43
N MET A 85 -11.57 2.62 -20.63
CA MET A 85 -10.24 3.07 -21.07
C MET A 85 -10.26 3.91 -22.36
N SER A 86 -11.13 3.59 -23.31
CA SER A 86 -11.27 4.31 -24.59
C SER A 86 -11.65 5.78 -24.39
N GLU A 87 -12.53 6.05 -23.42
CA GLU A 87 -12.99 7.41 -23.07
C GLU A 87 -11.89 8.25 -22.41
N TYR A 88 -10.90 7.59 -21.81
CA TYR A 88 -9.82 8.22 -21.03
C TYR A 88 -8.46 8.26 -21.74
N SER A 89 -8.38 7.89 -23.03
CA SER A 89 -7.13 7.84 -23.81
C SER A 89 -6.18 9.04 -23.63
N LYS A 90 -6.70 10.28 -23.70
CA LYS A 90 -5.91 11.51 -23.49
C LYS A 90 -5.35 11.62 -22.06
N GLN A 91 -6.16 11.25 -21.07
CA GLN A 91 -5.75 11.31 -19.65
C GLN A 91 -4.77 10.19 -19.31
N MET A 92 -4.96 8.99 -19.87
CA MET A 92 -4.03 7.87 -19.78
C MET A 92 -2.63 8.26 -20.25
N GLN A 93 -2.53 8.93 -21.41
CA GLN A 93 -1.26 9.47 -21.90
C GLN A 93 -0.69 10.54 -20.96
N ARG A 94 -1.51 11.50 -20.52
CA ARG A 94 -1.09 12.60 -19.62
C ARG A 94 -0.58 12.08 -18.27
N PHE A 95 -1.20 11.04 -17.72
CA PHE A 95 -0.90 10.50 -16.40
C PHE A 95 -0.01 9.24 -16.44
N ASN A 96 0.48 8.86 -17.63
CA ASN A 96 1.36 7.72 -17.83
C ASN A 96 0.78 6.39 -17.29
N VAL A 97 -0.49 6.13 -17.61
CA VAL A 97 -1.21 4.90 -17.26
C VAL A 97 -1.64 4.18 -18.53
N GLY A 98 -1.28 2.91 -18.67
CA GLY A 98 -1.57 2.10 -19.86
C GLY A 98 -0.57 0.95 -20.05
N GLU A 99 0.66 1.25 -20.46
CA GLU A 99 1.67 0.25 -20.81
C GLU A 99 2.32 -0.35 -19.55
N ASP A 100 3.42 0.24 -19.05
CA ASP A 100 4.14 -0.24 -17.86
C ASP A 100 3.34 -0.09 -16.56
N CYS A 101 2.36 0.81 -16.55
CA CYS A 101 1.45 1.06 -15.43
C CYS A 101 0.01 0.76 -15.89
N PRO A 102 -0.39 -0.52 -16.02
CA PRO A 102 -1.65 -0.89 -16.65
C PRO A 102 -2.87 -0.51 -15.82
N VAL A 103 -3.99 -0.30 -16.52
CA VAL A 103 -5.32 -0.26 -15.90
C VAL A 103 -5.75 -1.70 -15.63
N PHE A 104 -6.17 -1.99 -14.40
CA PHE A 104 -6.69 -3.30 -14.01
C PHE A 104 -7.82 -3.16 -13.01
N ASP A 105 -8.60 -4.23 -12.83
CA ASP A 105 -9.72 -4.26 -11.90
C ASP A 105 -9.25 -4.04 -10.45
N GLY A 106 -9.81 -3.01 -9.81
CA GLY A 106 -9.44 -2.65 -8.44
C GLY A 106 -8.14 -1.86 -8.32
N LEU A 107 -7.61 -1.26 -9.40
CA LEU A 107 -6.42 -0.40 -9.38
C LEU A 107 -6.44 0.62 -8.25
N PHE A 108 -7.53 1.39 -8.12
CA PHE A 108 -7.61 2.42 -7.08
C PHE A 108 -7.61 1.80 -5.68
N GLU A 109 -8.32 0.69 -5.46
CA GLU A 109 -8.34 0.02 -4.15
C GLU A 109 -6.96 -0.51 -3.75
N PHE A 110 -6.20 -1.04 -4.72
CA PHE A 110 -4.81 -1.44 -4.52
C PHE A 110 -3.97 -0.24 -4.03
N CYS A 111 -4.09 0.93 -4.68
CA CYS A 111 -3.44 2.16 -4.23
C CYS A 111 -3.87 2.54 -2.80
N GLN A 112 -5.17 2.48 -2.51
CA GLN A 112 -5.70 2.84 -1.19
C GLN A 112 -5.14 1.99 -0.06
N LEU A 113 -5.00 0.67 -0.27
CA LEU A 113 -4.45 -0.25 0.73
C LEU A 113 -2.94 -0.04 0.92
N SER A 114 -2.20 0.12 -0.18
CA SER A 114 -0.77 0.41 -0.14
C SER A 114 -0.48 1.71 0.62
N THR A 115 -1.17 2.81 0.26
CA THR A 115 -1.03 4.12 0.91
C THR A 115 -1.51 4.08 2.36
N GLY A 116 -2.66 3.47 2.63
CA GLY A 116 -3.27 3.42 3.96
C GLY A 116 -2.37 2.78 5.01
N GLY A 117 -1.69 1.69 4.67
CA GLY A 117 -0.72 1.04 5.56
C GLY A 117 0.45 1.95 5.93
N SER A 118 0.98 2.71 4.97
CA SER A 118 2.11 3.62 5.21
C SER A 118 1.70 4.84 6.05
N VAL A 119 0.55 5.44 5.75
CA VAL A 119 0.02 6.58 6.52
C VAL A 119 -0.35 6.16 7.94
N ALA A 120 -1.03 5.01 8.12
CA ALA A 120 -1.35 4.48 9.44
C ALA A 120 -0.08 4.17 10.26
N GLY A 121 0.94 3.58 9.61
CA GLY A 121 2.27 3.38 10.21
C GLY A 121 2.90 4.68 10.69
N ALA A 122 2.92 5.71 9.84
CA ALA A 122 3.43 7.03 10.19
C ALA A 122 2.67 7.67 11.36
N VAL A 123 1.34 7.55 11.39
CA VAL A 123 0.52 8.05 12.51
C VAL A 123 0.84 7.32 13.82
N LYS A 124 1.03 5.99 13.79
CA LYS A 124 1.45 5.22 14.98
C LYS A 124 2.81 5.66 15.51
N LEU A 125 3.76 5.94 14.62
CA LEU A 125 5.09 6.47 14.97
C LEU A 125 4.98 7.87 15.58
N ASN A 126 4.22 8.79 14.95
CA ASN A 126 4.02 10.15 15.46
C ASN A 126 3.36 10.18 16.85
N ARG A 127 2.45 9.23 17.11
CA ARG A 127 1.81 9.07 18.43
C ARG A 127 2.69 8.32 19.44
N GLN A 128 3.91 7.96 19.08
CA GLN A 128 4.85 7.20 19.94
C GLN A 128 4.25 5.88 20.45
N GLN A 129 3.36 5.25 19.66
CA GLN A 129 2.67 4.01 20.04
C GLN A 129 3.39 2.75 19.56
N THR A 130 4.43 2.90 18.75
CA THR A 130 5.29 1.85 18.22
C THR A 130 6.68 2.43 17.94
N ASP A 131 7.71 1.59 17.99
CA ASP A 131 9.07 1.99 17.62
C ASP A 131 9.37 1.75 16.14
N MET A 132 8.69 0.76 15.56
CA MET A 132 8.80 0.39 14.14
C MET A 132 7.42 0.08 13.56
N ALA A 133 7.21 0.44 12.29
CA ALA A 133 6.00 0.14 11.53
C ALA A 133 6.40 -0.43 10.16
N GLY A 134 5.92 -1.64 9.84
CA GLY A 134 6.19 -2.31 8.57
C GLY A 134 4.93 -2.40 7.70
N ASN A 135 5.02 -1.92 6.45
CA ASN A 135 3.99 -2.08 5.43
C ASN A 135 4.63 -2.59 4.13
N TRP A 136 4.64 -3.91 3.91
CA TRP A 136 5.26 -4.51 2.72
C TRP A 136 4.45 -4.34 1.43
N ALA A 137 3.22 -3.83 1.53
CA ALA A 137 2.44 -3.41 0.36
C ALA A 137 2.82 -2.01 -0.15
N GLY A 138 3.55 -1.23 0.66
CA GLY A 138 4.11 0.06 0.28
C GLY A 138 5.42 -0.06 -0.50
N GLY A 139 6.20 1.02 -0.46
CA GLY A 139 7.56 1.14 -0.98
C GLY A 139 8.41 1.99 -0.04
#